data_AF-A0A1E5ILC6-F1
#
_entry.id   AF-A0A1E5ILC6-F1
#
_cell.length_a   1.000
_cell.length_b   1.000
_cell.length_c   1.000
_cell.angle_alpha   90.00
_cell.angle_beta   90.00
_cell.angle_gamma   90.00
#
_symmetry.space_group_name_H-M   'P 1'
#
loop_
_entity.id
_entity.type
_entity.pdbx_description
1 polymer ?
#
loop_
_entity_poly.entity_id
_entity_poly.type
_entity_poly.pdbx_seq_one_letter_code
_entity_poly.pdbx_strand_id
1 'polypeptide(L)'
;MESNLTSSCFIRNDEPKIDITTLDKVTELFKSLADDLKLSPKYAHAYEKRDKKKEGDFKILKKFRHIGLVEPEDDMYFVVIESKSCRLTTLGKYYWCLKDQSKI
;
A
#
# COMPACT_ATOMS: atom_id res chain seq x y z
N MET A 1 -41.07 -18.76 29.01
CA MET A 1 -40.34 -19.13 27.79
C MET A 1 -40.24 -17.87 26.94
N GLU A 2 -39.14 -17.12 27.01
CA GLU A 2 -38.82 -16.10 26.00
C GLU A 2 -37.30 -16.01 25.89
N SER A 3 -36.75 -16.68 24.88
CA SER A 3 -35.35 -16.53 24.46
C SER A 3 -35.39 -16.16 22.99
N ASN A 4 -35.33 -14.86 22.66
CA ASN A 4 -35.33 -14.43 21.26
C ASN A 4 -34.20 -13.43 20.97
N LEU A 5 -33.16 -13.99 20.33
CA LEU A 5 -32.35 -13.45 19.25
C LEU A 5 -31.62 -12.11 19.45
N THR A 6 -30.29 -12.19 19.56
CA THR A 6 -29.34 -11.31 18.84
C THR A 6 -27.98 -12.01 18.71
N SER A 7 -27.93 -13.13 17.97
CA SER A 7 -26.63 -13.63 17.50
C SER A 7 -26.23 -12.82 16.26
N SER A 8 -25.47 -11.75 16.50
CA SER A 8 -24.78 -10.97 15.48
C SER A 8 -23.92 -11.92 14.63
N CYS A 9 -24.47 -12.36 13.50
CA CYS A 9 -23.77 -13.27 12.61
C CYS A 9 -22.82 -12.46 11.73
N PHE A 10 -21.55 -12.41 12.11
CA PHE A 10 -20.49 -11.98 11.23
C PHE A 10 -20.32 -13.06 10.14
N ILE A 11 -21.09 -12.97 9.05
CA ILE A 11 -21.13 -13.98 7.98
C ILE A 11 -19.82 -14.02 7.15
N ARG A 12 -19.02 -12.95 7.17
CA ARG A 12 -17.68 -12.94 6.57
C ARG A 12 -16.67 -12.31 7.50
N ASN A 13 -15.81 -13.16 8.05
CA ASN A 13 -14.55 -12.77 8.65
C ASN A 13 -13.47 -12.98 7.59
N ASP A 14 -13.50 -12.18 6.52
CA ASP A 14 -12.39 -12.15 5.56
C ASP A 14 -11.21 -11.47 6.28
N GLU A 15 -10.11 -12.21 6.43
CA GLU A 15 -8.88 -11.62 6.93
C GLU A 15 -8.51 -10.45 6.02
N PRO A 16 -8.21 -9.27 6.59
CA PRO A 16 -7.84 -8.13 5.77
C PRO A 16 -6.61 -8.53 4.96
N LYS A 17 -6.71 -8.38 3.62
CA LYS A 17 -5.62 -8.68 2.67
C LYS A 17 -4.35 -7.84 2.92
N ILE A 18 -4.43 -6.91 3.87
CA ILE A 18 -3.36 -6.01 4.27
C ILE A 18 -3.32 -5.88 5.79
N ASP A 19 -2.12 -6.00 6.33
CA ASP A 19 -1.83 -5.76 7.73
C ASP A 19 -1.90 -4.26 8.02
N ILE A 20 -2.48 -3.86 9.16
CA ILE A 20 -2.61 -2.45 9.55
C ILE A 20 -1.23 -1.78 9.60
N THR A 21 -0.24 -2.51 10.08
CA THR A 21 1.17 -2.08 10.13
C THR A 21 1.76 -1.78 8.74
N THR A 22 1.28 -2.48 7.71
CA THR A 22 1.70 -2.21 6.33
C THR A 22 0.96 -0.98 5.80
N LEU A 23 -0.30 -0.79 6.20
CA LEU A 23 -1.09 0.38 5.83
C LEU A 23 -0.50 1.67 6.40
N ASP A 24 0.07 1.67 7.61
CA ASP A 24 0.78 2.83 8.17
C ASP A 24 1.87 3.35 7.24
N LYS A 25 2.53 2.46 6.51
CA LYS A 25 3.59 2.85 5.57
C LYS A 25 3.07 3.55 4.32
N VAL A 26 1.77 3.51 4.03
CA VAL A 26 1.21 4.22 2.87
C VAL A 26 1.30 5.74 3.06
N THR A 27 1.05 6.25 4.27
CA THR A 27 1.16 7.69 4.60
C THR A 27 2.60 8.11 4.85
N GLU A 28 3.49 7.17 5.20
CA GLU A 28 4.93 7.41 5.22
C GLU A 28 5.50 7.63 3.82
N LEU A 29 5.09 6.78 2.86
CA LEU A 29 5.58 6.79 1.48
C LEU A 29 4.94 7.89 0.63
N PHE A 30 3.63 8.11 0.77
CA PHE A 30 2.89 9.15 0.03
C PHE A 30 2.47 10.24 1.01
N LYS A 31 3.03 11.44 0.87
CA LYS A 31 2.69 12.59 1.73
C LYS A 31 1.40 13.30 1.33
N SER A 32 0.94 13.07 0.11
CA SER A 32 -0.30 13.64 -0.42
C SER A 32 -1.01 12.62 -1.31
N LEU A 33 -2.34 12.76 -1.42
CA LEU A 33 -3.18 11.96 -2.31
C LEU A 33 -2.84 12.13 -3.81
N ALA A 34 -2.21 13.25 -4.16
CA ALA A 34 -1.75 13.56 -5.51
C ALA A 34 -0.23 13.41 -5.66
N ASP A 35 0.45 12.85 -4.66
CA ASP A 35 1.89 12.66 -4.72
C ASP A 35 2.24 11.51 -5.67
N ASP A 36 3.16 11.79 -6.60
CA ASP A 36 3.73 10.79 -7.49
C ASP A 36 5.07 10.32 -6.93
N LEU A 37 5.10 9.09 -6.42
CA LEU A 37 6.31 8.53 -5.85
C LEU A 37 7.24 8.07 -6.97
N LYS A 38 8.33 8.82 -7.16
CA LYS A 38 9.36 8.52 -8.17
C LYS A 38 10.25 7.37 -7.72
N LEU A 39 10.21 6.26 -8.46
CA LEU A 39 11.01 5.07 -8.16
C LEU A 39 12.32 5.12 -8.93
N SER A 40 13.41 5.47 -8.26
CA SER A 40 14.75 5.44 -8.87
C SER A 40 15.35 4.03 -8.93
N PRO A 41 16.35 3.76 -9.79
CA PRO A 41 17.06 2.46 -9.84
C PRO A 41 17.67 2.01 -8.52
N LYS A 42 17.88 2.94 -7.58
CA LYS A 42 18.31 2.66 -6.19
C LYS A 42 17.35 1.77 -5.40
N TYR A 43 16.11 1.60 -5.84
CA TYR A 43 15.15 0.66 -5.27
C TYR A 43 15.37 -0.78 -5.78
N ALA A 44 16.09 -0.97 -6.89
CA ALA A 44 16.42 -2.29 -7.41
C ALA A 44 17.59 -2.91 -6.63
N HIS A 45 17.46 -4.21 -6.32
CA HIS A 45 18.48 -4.98 -5.60
C HIS A 45 19.85 -5.03 -6.31
N ALA A 46 19.86 -4.81 -7.63
CA ALA A 46 21.04 -4.89 -8.48
C ALA A 46 21.96 -3.65 -8.41
N TYR A 47 21.59 -2.60 -7.68
CA TYR A 47 22.42 -1.39 -7.57
C TYR A 47 23.55 -1.56 -6.53
N GLU A 48 24.77 -1.14 -6.88
CA GLU A 48 26.00 -1.32 -6.07
C GLU A 48 25.89 -0.78 -4.63
N LYS A 49 25.02 0.21 -4.39
CA LYS A 49 24.70 0.74 -3.06
C LYS A 49 23.31 0.26 -2.62
N ARG A 50 23.28 -0.92 -1.98
CA ARG A 50 22.06 -1.43 -1.32
C ARG A 50 21.67 -0.53 -0.15
N ASP A 51 20.59 0.20 -0.32
CA ASP A 51 19.89 0.88 0.77
C ASP A 51 18.80 -0.05 1.30
N LYS A 52 19.05 -0.67 2.46
CA LYS A 52 18.10 -1.61 3.10
C LYS A 52 16.72 -0.98 3.33
N LYS A 53 16.67 0.33 3.56
CA LYS A 53 15.40 1.04 3.77
C LYS A 53 14.60 1.05 2.47
N LYS A 54 15.22 1.47 1.36
CA LYS A 54 14.57 1.50 0.03
C LYS A 54 14.18 0.12 -0.46
N GLU A 55 14.98 -0.91 -0.18
CA GLU A 55 14.59 -2.28 -0.50
C GLU A 55 13.33 -2.71 0.27
N GLY A 56 13.24 -2.34 1.56
CA GLY A 56 12.05 -2.54 2.38
C GLY A 56 10.83 -1.83 1.79
N ASP A 57 10.97 -0.54 1.50
CA ASP A 57 9.93 0.29 0.90
C ASP A 57 9.45 -0.30 -0.44
N PHE A 58 10.38 -0.79 -1.27
CA PHE A 58 10.04 -1.43 -2.55
C PHE A 58 9.26 -2.74 -2.36
N LYS A 59 9.60 -3.55 -1.35
CA LYS A 59 8.83 -4.77 -1.02
C LYS A 59 7.39 -4.43 -0.64
N ILE A 60 7.19 -3.36 0.12
CA ILE A 60 5.86 -2.89 0.52
C ILE A 60 5.09 -2.36 -0.69
N LEU A 61 5.73 -1.55 -1.54
CA LEU A 61 5.10 -1.05 -2.75
C LEU A 61 4.66 -2.17 -3.70
N LYS A 62 5.45 -3.24 -3.83
CA LYS A 62 5.03 -4.45 -4.57
C LYS A 62 3.78 -5.10 -3.98
N LYS A 63 3.66 -5.15 -2.65
CA LYS A 63 2.44 -5.63 -1.98
C LYS A 63 1.26 -4.70 -2.24
N PHE A 64 1.46 -3.39 -2.15
CA PHE A 64 0.43 -2.40 -2.45
C PHE A 64 -0.07 -2.50 -3.89
N ARG A 65 0.83 -2.71 -4.86
CA ARG A 65 0.45 -2.99 -6.25
C ARG A 65 -0.40 -4.26 -6.35
N HIS A 66 0.01 -5.34 -5.68
CA HIS A 66 -0.71 -6.62 -5.72
C HIS A 66 -2.14 -6.51 -5.17
N ILE A 67 -2.36 -5.67 -4.15
CA ILE A 67 -3.67 -5.40 -3.55
C ILE A 67 -4.47 -4.35 -4.35
N GLY A 68 -3.81 -3.59 -5.23
CA GLY A 68 -4.42 -2.53 -6.02
C GLY A 68 -4.50 -1.17 -5.32
N LEU A 69 -3.67 -0.92 -4.30
CA LEU A 69 -3.56 0.37 -3.61
C LEU A 69 -2.72 1.39 -4.40
N VAL A 70 -1.69 0.89 -5.10
CA VAL A 70 -0.77 1.71 -5.90
C VAL A 70 -0.80 1.20 -7.33
N GLU A 71 -0.83 2.13 -8.27
CA GLU A 71 -0.73 1.85 -9.69
C GLU A 71 0.56 2.48 -10.24
N PRO A 72 1.53 1.65 -10.64
CA PRO A 72 2.67 2.13 -11.43
C PRO A 72 2.22 2.47 -12.86
N GLU A 73 2.96 3.35 -13.53
CA GLU A 73 2.72 3.67 -14.95
C GLU A 73 2.89 2.46 -15.89
N ASP A 74 3.68 1.48 -15.48
CA ASP A 74 4.04 0.29 -16.26
C ASP A 74 4.33 -0.88 -15.29
N ASP A 75 4.98 -1.95 -15.76
CA ASP A 75 5.51 -2.97 -14.85
C ASP A 75 6.38 -2.34 -13.75
N MET A 76 6.19 -2.78 -12.51
CA MET A 76 6.89 -2.26 -11.35
C MET A 76 8.42 -2.26 -11.52
N TYR A 77 8.97 -3.28 -12.18
CA TYR A 77 10.39 -3.37 -12.44
C TYR A 77 10.85 -2.33 -13.48
N PHE A 78 10.06 -2.15 -14.55
CA PHE A 78 10.34 -1.18 -15.59
C PHE A 78 10.28 0.25 -15.05
N VAL A 79 9.29 0.56 -14.20
CA VAL A 79 9.16 1.86 -13.55
C VAL A 79 10.41 2.21 -12.73
N VAL A 80 11.01 1.24 -12.04
CA VAL A 80 12.26 1.45 -11.28
C VAL A 80 13.45 1.72 -12.20
N ILE A 81 13.58 0.98 -13.30
CA ILE A 81 14.70 1.15 -14.25
C ILE A 81 14.61 2.51 -14.94
N GLU A 82 13.42 2.84 -15.46
CA GLU A 82 13.16 4.07 -16.20
C GLU A 82 13.01 5.29 -15.29
N SER A 83 13.16 5.13 -13.97
CA SER A 83 12.97 6.21 -13.00
C SER A 83 11.58 6.88 -13.06
N LYS A 84 10.56 6.11 -13.42
CA LYS A 84 9.17 6.58 -13.55
C LYS A 84 8.49 6.70 -12.18
N SER A 85 7.28 7.23 -12.20
CA SER A 85 6.45 7.44 -11.02
C SER A 85 5.45 6.30 -10.81
N CYS A 86 5.00 6.16 -9.57
CA CYS A 86 3.82 5.39 -9.22
C CYS A 86 2.87 6.27 -8.40
N ARG A 87 1.58 6.06 -8.59
CA ARG A 87 0.52 6.88 -7.99
C ARG A 87 -0.42 6.03 -7.15
N LEU A 88 -1.10 6.66 -6.19
CA LEU A 88 -2.19 6.01 -5.47
C LEU A 88 -3.39 5.81 -6.39
N THR A 89 -3.99 4.61 -6.35
CA THR A 89 -5.28 4.33 -6.98
C THR A 89 -6.41 4.98 -6.20
N THR A 90 -7.63 4.96 -6.73
CA THR A 90 -8.84 5.36 -5.98
C THR A 90 -8.96 4.62 -4.64
N LEU A 91 -8.63 3.32 -4.61
CA LEU A 91 -8.63 2.51 -3.40
C LEU A 91 -7.50 2.94 -2.44
N GLY A 92 -6.29 3.16 -2.97
CA GLY A 92 -5.16 3.67 -2.19
C GLY A 92 -5.47 5.00 -1.50
N LYS A 93 -6.09 5.92 -2.23
CA LYS A 93 -6.52 7.22 -1.71
C LYS A 93 -7.55 7.09 -0.59
N TYR A 94 -8.50 6.17 -0.73
CA TYR A 94 -9.49 5.90 0.30
C TYR A 94 -8.83 5.42 1.60
N TYR A 95 -7.96 4.41 1.53
CA TYR A 95 -7.26 3.91 2.72
C TYR A 95 -6.29 4.92 3.32
N TRP A 96 -5.59 5.70 2.48
CA TRP A 96 -4.75 6.79 2.93
C TRP A 96 -5.56 7.82 3.73
N CYS A 97 -6.73 8.21 3.22
CA CYS A 97 -7.63 9.15 3.89
C CYS A 97 -8.17 8.59 5.22
N LEU A 98 -8.52 7.31 5.26
CA LEU A 98 -8.93 6.67 6.52
C LEU A 98 -7.83 6.71 7.58
N LYS A 99 -6.57 6.47 7.17
CA LYS A 99 -5.40 6.53 8.05
C LYS A 99 -5.11 7.96 8.51
N ASP A 100 -5.12 8.92 7.59
CA ASP A 100 -4.90 10.35 7.89
C ASP A 100 -5.96 10.88 8.88
N GLN A 101 -7.20 10.45 8.74
CA GLN A 101 -8.29 10.79 9.65
C GLN A 101 -8.26 10.04 11.01
N SER A 102 -7.21 9.24 11.28
CA SER A 102 -7.10 8.38 12.48
C SER A 102 -8.32 7.48 12.71
N LYS A 103 -9.03 7.09 11.64
CA LYS A 103 -10.22 6.23 11.73
C LYS A 103 -9.86 4.74 11.83
N ILE A 104 -8.57 4.41 11.68
CA ILE A 104 -7.93 3.09 11.79
C ILE A 104 -6.44 3.24 12.07
#